data_AF-A0A2E7QD20-F1
#
_entry.id   AF-A0A2E7QD20-F1
#
_cell.length_a   1.000
_cell.length_b   1.000
_cell.length_c   1.000
_cell.angle_alpha   90.00
_cell.angle_beta   90.00
_cell.angle_gamma   90.00
#
_symmetry.space_group_name_H-M   'P 1'
#
loop_
_entity.id
_entity.type
_entity.pdbx_description
1 polymer ?
#
loop_
_entity_poly.entity_id
_entity_poly.type
_entity_poly.pdbx_seq_one_letter_code
_entity_poly.pdbx_strand_id
1 'polypeptide(L)'
;MPLLHSSTSHGEIAFGFYNIEIDALLLDGLFFYCTDFCQVMGKLSLEPGEAEIAGYRSNDPAAIGDFHGAIEGINFTGYMGELFRRWPMPETPDLFRQNLAGEERRDESEAILARHAGAETIICRRNKGGVVEIGAFIFSPGQFLDLIRYVRRGGYPTWEGYEDGKAPVCVINLAAAWGLAQ
;
A
#
# COMPACT_ATOMS: atom_id res chain seq x y z
N MET A 1 -5.84 6.27 1.83
CA MET A 1 -5.28 7.33 0.96
C MET A 1 -3.80 7.51 1.20
N PRO A 2 -2.95 7.57 0.16
CA PRO A 2 -1.51 7.66 0.30
C PRO A 2 -1.11 8.97 0.98
N LEU A 3 -0.13 8.92 1.88
CA LEU A 3 0.43 10.07 2.57
C LEU A 3 1.92 10.22 2.25
N LEU A 4 2.49 11.38 2.58
CA LEU A 4 3.93 11.57 2.52
C LEU A 4 4.60 10.87 3.71
N HIS A 5 5.60 10.07 3.39
CA HIS A 5 6.46 9.38 4.34
C HIS A 5 7.93 9.71 4.06
N SER A 6 8.76 9.77 5.10
CA SER A 6 10.19 9.99 4.92
C SER A 6 10.92 8.69 4.55
N SER A 7 11.81 8.79 3.56
CA SER A 7 12.80 7.77 3.20
C SER A 7 14.21 8.34 3.33
N THR A 8 15.18 7.47 3.59
CA THR A 8 16.61 7.85 3.62
C THR A 8 17.12 8.14 2.21
N SER A 9 16.64 7.41 1.20
CA SER A 9 17.11 7.51 -0.19
C SER A 9 16.51 8.66 -1.00
N HIS A 10 15.22 8.96 -0.82
CA HIS A 10 14.43 9.80 -1.74
C HIS A 10 13.75 10.99 -1.05
N GLY A 11 14.02 11.23 0.24
CA GLY A 11 13.32 12.28 1.00
C GLY A 11 11.86 11.88 1.24
N GLU A 12 10.93 12.80 1.00
CA GLU A 12 9.50 12.52 1.13
C GLU A 12 8.97 11.78 -0.11
N ILE A 13 8.25 10.69 0.14
CA ILE A 13 7.67 9.82 -0.88
C ILE A 13 6.21 9.52 -0.57
N ALA A 14 5.39 9.31 -1.60
CA ALA A 14 4.01 8.89 -1.41
C ALA A 14 3.96 7.39 -1.06
N PHE A 15 3.35 7.06 0.08
CA PHE A 15 3.05 5.68 0.45
C PHE A 15 1.64 5.52 1.00
N GLY A 16 0.96 4.44 0.60
CA GLY A 16 -0.24 3.98 1.28
C GLY A 16 -1.35 3.46 0.38
N PHE A 17 -2.52 3.23 0.98
CA PHE A 17 -3.68 2.72 0.26
C PHE A 17 -4.23 3.78 -0.69
N TYR A 18 -4.42 3.45 -1.96
CA TYR A 18 -4.91 4.40 -2.96
C TYR A 18 -6.39 4.22 -3.32
N ASN A 19 -7.04 3.14 -2.88
CA ASN A 19 -8.48 2.97 -2.98
C ASN A 19 -8.98 2.12 -1.81
N ILE A 20 -10.10 2.50 -1.19
CA ILE A 20 -10.57 1.87 0.05
C ILE A 20 -11.23 0.51 -0.16
N GLU A 21 -11.68 0.22 -1.37
CA GLU A 21 -12.39 -1.03 -1.68
C GLU A 21 -11.42 -2.17 -2.00
N ILE A 22 -10.13 -1.91 -2.19
CA ILE A 22 -9.14 -2.94 -2.53
C ILE A 22 -7.98 -2.91 -1.55
N ASP A 23 -7.31 -4.03 -1.34
CA ASP A 23 -6.18 -4.13 -0.43
C ASP A 23 -4.84 -3.69 -1.06
N ALA A 24 -4.84 -2.62 -1.86
CA ALA A 24 -3.65 -2.25 -2.64
C ALA A 24 -2.91 -1.01 -2.11
N LEU A 25 -1.58 -1.06 -2.17
CA LEU A 25 -0.64 -0.07 -1.70
C LEU A 25 0.13 0.55 -2.87
N LEU A 26 0.41 1.85 -2.74
CA LEU A 26 1.31 2.60 -3.59
C LEU A 26 2.58 2.93 -2.79
N LEU A 27 3.74 2.86 -3.45
CA LEU A 27 5.02 3.37 -2.99
C LEU A 27 5.67 4.12 -4.17
N ASP A 28 5.36 5.41 -4.29
CA ASP A 28 5.91 6.33 -5.30
C ASP A 28 6.08 5.70 -6.70
N GLY A 29 4.94 5.31 -7.28
CA GLY A 29 4.85 4.68 -8.60
C GLY A 29 5.02 3.16 -8.62
N LEU A 30 5.36 2.52 -7.49
CA LEU A 30 5.24 1.07 -7.30
C LEU A 30 3.88 0.71 -6.74
N PHE A 31 3.21 -0.26 -7.36
CA PHE A 31 1.92 -0.77 -6.92
C PHE A 31 2.06 -2.22 -6.47
N PHE A 32 1.51 -2.59 -5.33
CA PHE A 32 1.51 -3.96 -4.81
C PHE A 32 0.39 -4.16 -3.79
N TYR A 33 0.13 -5.40 -3.40
CA TYR A 33 -0.96 -5.74 -2.49
C TYR A 33 -0.50 -5.75 -1.03
N CYS A 34 -1.39 -5.31 -0.14
CA CYS A 34 -1.19 -5.23 1.30
C CYS A 34 -0.95 -6.61 1.91
N THR A 35 -1.66 -7.64 1.43
CA THR A 35 -1.42 -9.01 1.87
C THR A 35 0.01 -9.47 1.55
N ASP A 36 0.49 -9.21 0.33
CA ASP A 36 1.85 -9.58 -0.08
C ASP A 36 2.90 -8.78 0.71
N PHE A 37 2.65 -7.49 0.92
CA PHE A 37 3.48 -6.63 1.77
C PHE A 37 3.57 -7.18 3.20
N CYS A 38 2.44 -7.53 3.80
CA CYS A 38 2.40 -8.10 5.16
C CYS A 38 3.17 -9.42 5.24
N GLN A 39 3.04 -10.29 4.24
CA GLN A 39 3.75 -11.56 4.21
C GLN A 39 5.26 -11.37 4.11
N VAL A 40 5.73 -10.52 3.19
CA VAL A 40 7.15 -10.28 2.94
C VAL A 40 7.80 -9.54 4.10
N MET A 41 7.17 -8.46 4.56
CA MET A 41 7.70 -7.68 5.69
C MET A 41 7.63 -8.47 7.00
N GLY A 42 6.63 -9.34 7.18
CA GLY A 42 6.57 -10.27 8.31
C GLY A 42 7.75 -11.24 8.33
N LYS A 43 8.15 -11.80 7.18
CA LYS A 43 9.33 -12.66 7.06
C LYS A 43 10.61 -11.91 7.42
N LEU A 44 10.79 -10.70 6.88
CA LEU A 44 11.97 -9.86 7.13
C LEU A 44 12.07 -9.38 8.59
N SER A 45 10.98 -9.46 9.37
CA SER A 45 11.03 -9.08 10.79
C SER A 45 11.78 -10.10 11.64
N LEU A 46 11.76 -11.38 11.25
CA LEU A 46 12.37 -12.49 12.00
C LEU A 46 13.90 -12.41 11.97
N GLU A 47 14.47 -12.21 10.78
CA GLU A 47 15.91 -12.10 10.60
C GLU A 47 16.27 -11.19 9.41
N PRO A 48 17.45 -10.54 9.43
CA PRO A 48 17.98 -9.84 8.27
C PRO A 48 18.09 -10.76 7.06
N GLY A 49 17.73 -10.27 5.89
CA GLY A 49 17.70 -11.08 4.68
C GLY A 49 17.14 -10.34 3.48
N GLU A 50 16.81 -11.11 2.45
CA GLU A 50 16.21 -10.66 1.20
C GLU A 50 14.94 -11.46 0.94
N ALA A 51 13.93 -10.81 0.41
CA ALA A 51 12.68 -11.43 -0.02
C ALA A 51 12.10 -10.66 -1.21
N GLU A 52 11.28 -11.34 -2.00
CA GLU A 52 10.65 -10.78 -3.19
C GLU A 52 9.17 -10.48 -2.92
N ILE A 53 8.69 -9.35 -3.43
CA ILE A 53 7.27 -9.01 -3.49
C ILE A 53 6.86 -8.81 -4.96
N ALA A 54 5.71 -9.38 -5.34
CA ALA A 54 5.11 -9.11 -6.64
C ALA A 54 4.55 -7.69 -6.66
N GLY A 55 4.84 -6.94 -7.71
CA GLY A 55 4.32 -5.60 -7.88
C GLY A 55 4.17 -5.22 -9.34
N TYR A 56 3.83 -3.96 -9.54
CA TYR A 56 3.58 -3.37 -10.84
C TYR A 56 4.16 -1.96 -10.89
N ARG A 57 4.63 -1.58 -12.07
CA ARG A 57 5.10 -0.22 -12.37
C ARG A 57 4.70 0.18 -13.77
N SER A 58 4.27 1.43 -13.94
CA SER A 58 4.18 2.06 -15.25
C SER A 58 5.32 3.04 -15.46
N ASN A 59 5.93 3.03 -16.64
CA ASN A 59 6.85 4.07 -17.09
C ASN A 59 6.13 5.24 -17.77
N ASP A 60 4.81 5.14 -17.95
CA ASP A 60 3.96 6.17 -18.54
C ASP A 60 2.98 6.72 -17.47
N PRO A 61 3.19 7.96 -16.98
CA PRO A 61 2.27 8.60 -16.04
C PRO A 61 0.83 8.71 -16.58
N ALA A 62 0.65 8.83 -17.91
CA ALA A 62 -0.68 8.92 -18.50
C ALA A 62 -1.45 7.58 -18.40
N ALA A 63 -0.73 6.45 -18.40
CA ALA A 63 -1.33 5.14 -18.17
C ALA A 63 -1.81 4.97 -16.72
N ILE A 64 -1.14 5.60 -15.74
CA ILE A 64 -1.64 5.62 -14.35
C ILE A 64 -2.83 6.57 -14.21
N GLY A 65 -2.77 7.72 -14.88
CA GLY A 65 -3.85 8.69 -14.93
C GLY A 65 -3.89 9.65 -13.73
N ASP A 66 -4.94 10.45 -13.69
CA ASP A 66 -5.11 11.53 -12.72
C ASP A 66 -5.74 11.03 -11.41
N PHE A 67 -4.91 10.83 -10.39
CA PHE A 67 -5.36 10.33 -9.09
C PHE A 67 -6.33 11.29 -8.39
N HIS A 68 -6.01 12.59 -8.35
CA HIS A 68 -6.84 13.58 -7.66
C HIS A 68 -8.15 13.83 -8.41
N GLY A 69 -8.08 13.97 -9.74
CA GLY A 69 -9.27 14.14 -10.57
C GLY A 69 -10.22 12.94 -10.53
N ALA A 70 -9.69 11.72 -10.36
CA ALA A 70 -10.51 10.51 -10.23
C ALA A 70 -11.24 10.44 -8.87
N ILE A 71 -10.60 10.88 -7.78
CA ILE A 71 -11.22 10.95 -6.45
C ILE A 71 -12.33 12.00 -6.42
N GLU A 72 -12.11 13.15 -7.07
CA GLU A 72 -13.11 14.22 -7.17
C GLU A 72 -14.24 13.91 -8.17
N GLY A 73 -14.13 12.80 -8.91
CA GLY A 73 -15.11 12.38 -9.91
C GLY A 73 -15.12 13.24 -11.19
N ILE A 74 -14.04 13.99 -11.44
CA ILE A 74 -13.95 14.97 -12.52
C ILE A 74 -13.21 14.40 -13.74
N ASN A 75 -12.18 13.57 -13.51
CA ASN A 75 -11.32 13.06 -14.56
C ASN A 75 -11.01 11.56 -14.37
N PHE A 76 -11.55 10.71 -15.24
CA PHE A 76 -11.37 9.27 -15.18
C PHE A 76 -10.47 8.76 -16.32
N THR A 77 -9.17 8.98 -16.17
CA THR A 77 -8.14 8.51 -17.11
C THR A 77 -7.21 7.48 -16.47
N GLY A 78 -6.60 6.63 -17.31
CA GLY A 78 -5.64 5.61 -16.88
C GLY A 78 -6.19 4.60 -15.87
N TYR A 79 -5.26 3.96 -15.15
CA TYR A 79 -5.54 3.02 -14.09
C TYR A 79 -6.45 3.60 -13.01
N MET A 80 -6.12 4.77 -12.48
CA MET A 80 -6.87 5.40 -11.39
C MET A 80 -8.31 5.69 -11.83
N GLY A 81 -8.49 6.20 -13.05
CA GLY A 81 -9.83 6.49 -13.58
C GLY A 81 -10.68 5.24 -13.81
N GLU A 82 -10.11 4.12 -14.23
CA GLU A 82 -10.83 2.85 -14.30
C GLU A 82 -11.19 2.31 -12.92
N LEU A 83 -10.25 2.39 -11.98
CA LEU A 83 -10.43 1.93 -10.62
C LEU A 83 -11.55 2.70 -9.89
N PHE A 84 -11.52 4.04 -9.94
CA PHE A 84 -12.53 4.87 -9.29
C PHE A 84 -13.89 4.88 -10.01
N ARG A 85 -13.96 4.51 -11.30
CA ARG A 85 -15.26 4.21 -11.95
C ARG A 85 -15.88 2.93 -11.41
N ARG A 86 -15.05 1.94 -11.11
CA ARG A 86 -15.49 0.64 -10.60
C ARG A 86 -15.84 0.71 -9.11
N TRP A 87 -14.99 1.37 -8.35
CA TRP A 87 -15.05 1.52 -6.90
C TRP A 87 -14.85 3.00 -6.54
N PRO A 88 -15.90 3.82 -6.67
CA PRO A 88 -15.83 5.25 -6.39
C PRO A 88 -15.59 5.51 -4.91
N MET A 89 -15.02 6.68 -4.60
CA MET A 89 -14.96 7.15 -3.22
C MET A 89 -16.38 7.40 -2.71
N PRO A 90 -16.71 7.06 -1.45
CA PRO A 90 -18.01 7.38 -0.87
C PRO A 90 -18.23 8.89 -0.82
N GLU A 91 -19.48 9.32 -1.08
CA GLU A 91 -19.87 10.74 -1.00
C GLU A 91 -19.81 11.28 0.44
N THR A 92 -19.90 10.39 1.43
CA THR A 92 -19.90 10.75 2.86
C THR A 92 -18.53 10.45 3.47
N PRO A 93 -17.79 11.47 3.97
CA PRO A 93 -16.46 11.29 4.55
C PRO A 93 -16.38 10.29 5.72
N ASP A 94 -17.45 10.13 6.50
CA ASP A 94 -17.46 9.18 7.64
C ASP A 94 -17.41 7.71 7.20
N LEU A 95 -17.78 7.43 5.95
CA LEU A 95 -17.69 6.10 5.33
C LEU A 95 -16.32 5.84 4.72
N PHE A 96 -15.42 6.82 4.72
CA PHE A 96 -14.09 6.68 4.17
C PHE A 96 -13.26 5.79 5.09
N ARG A 97 -13.34 4.47 4.91
CA ARG A 97 -12.63 3.48 5.73
C ARG A 97 -12.11 2.36 4.84
N GLN A 98 -10.92 1.85 5.14
CA GLN A 98 -10.35 0.76 4.39
C GLN A 98 -11.17 -0.52 4.61
N ASN A 99 -11.69 -1.08 3.53
CA ASN A 99 -12.53 -2.26 3.54
C ASN A 99 -11.73 -3.49 3.98
N LEU A 100 -12.22 -4.20 4.99
CA LEU A 100 -11.56 -5.41 5.52
C LEU A 100 -11.52 -6.56 4.51
N ALA A 101 -12.49 -6.60 3.60
CA ALA A 101 -12.61 -7.61 2.55
C ALA A 101 -11.96 -7.16 1.22
N GLY A 102 -11.10 -6.14 1.23
CA GLY A 102 -10.47 -5.61 0.01
C GLY A 102 -9.70 -6.65 -0.80
N GLU A 103 -9.14 -7.66 -0.14
CA GLU A 103 -8.42 -8.79 -0.76
C GLU A 103 -9.34 -9.64 -1.67
N GLU A 104 -10.64 -9.73 -1.38
CA GLU A 104 -11.60 -10.47 -2.21
C GLU A 104 -11.73 -9.88 -3.63
N ARG A 105 -11.28 -8.63 -3.81
CA ARG A 105 -11.32 -7.90 -5.08
C ARG A 105 -9.97 -7.89 -5.80
N ARG A 106 -8.97 -8.63 -5.28
CA ARG A 106 -7.62 -8.66 -5.84
C ARG A 106 -7.63 -9.00 -7.33
N ASP A 107 -8.18 -10.15 -7.71
CA ASP A 107 -8.18 -10.62 -9.11
C ASP A 107 -8.76 -9.57 -10.07
N GLU A 108 -9.86 -8.92 -9.69
CA GLU A 108 -10.49 -7.87 -10.50
C GLU A 108 -9.61 -6.62 -10.58
N SER A 109 -9.09 -6.16 -9.45
CA SER A 109 -8.22 -4.97 -9.40
C SER A 109 -6.90 -5.17 -10.15
N GLU A 110 -6.33 -6.38 -10.07
CA GLU A 110 -5.08 -6.76 -10.71
C GLU A 110 -5.26 -6.84 -12.22
N ALA A 111 -6.39 -7.37 -12.68
CA ALA A 111 -6.75 -7.37 -14.10
C ALA A 111 -6.90 -5.95 -14.67
N ILE A 112 -7.33 -4.97 -13.86
CA ILE A 112 -7.33 -3.55 -14.25
C ILE A 112 -5.89 -3.03 -14.31
N LEU A 113 -5.13 -3.18 -13.22
CA LEU A 113 -3.75 -2.69 -13.11
C LEU A 113 -2.83 -3.21 -14.22
N ALA A 114 -2.92 -4.50 -14.54
CA ALA A 114 -2.10 -5.16 -15.57
C ALA A 114 -2.33 -4.62 -17.00
N ARG A 115 -3.41 -3.87 -17.25
CA ARG A 115 -3.61 -3.16 -18.54
C ARG A 115 -2.81 -1.86 -18.63
N HIS A 116 -2.42 -1.29 -17.50
CA HIS A 116 -1.84 0.05 -17.38
C HIS A 116 -0.41 0.04 -16.85
N ALA A 117 0.03 -1.04 -16.22
CA ALA A 117 1.35 -1.18 -15.62
C ALA A 117 1.93 -2.57 -15.93
N GLY A 118 3.26 -2.63 -16.06
CA GLY A 118 3.97 -3.90 -16.23
C GLY A 118 4.22 -4.55 -14.88
N ALA A 119 4.11 -5.87 -14.81
CA ALA A 119 4.51 -6.63 -13.64
C ALA A 119 6.02 -6.50 -13.38
N GLU A 120 6.40 -6.36 -12.11
CA GLU A 120 7.76 -6.19 -11.64
C GLU A 120 7.96 -7.02 -10.36
N THR A 121 9.05 -7.76 -10.26
CA THR A 121 9.50 -8.34 -8.99
C THR A 121 10.27 -7.29 -8.22
N ILE A 122 9.72 -6.83 -7.09
CA ILE A 122 10.36 -5.84 -6.23
C ILE A 122 11.19 -6.58 -5.18
N ILE A 123 12.48 -6.27 -5.11
CA ILE A 123 13.37 -6.87 -4.11
C ILE A 123 13.31 -6.08 -2.82
N CYS A 124 13.04 -6.78 -1.71
CA CYS A 124 12.99 -6.22 -0.38
C CYS A 124 14.13 -6.77 0.46
N ARG A 125 14.83 -5.90 1.20
CA ARG A 125 15.96 -6.31 2.05
C ARG A 125 15.83 -5.73 3.44
N ARG A 126 16.38 -6.44 4.42
CA ARG A 126 16.63 -5.91 5.75
C ARG A 126 18.05 -6.26 6.16
N ASN A 127 18.83 -5.28 6.59
CA ASN A 127 20.18 -5.51 7.10
C ASN A 127 20.20 -5.72 8.62
N LYS A 128 21.37 -6.09 9.17
CA LYS A 128 21.57 -6.28 10.62
C LYS A 128 21.33 -5.02 11.46
N GLY A 129 21.46 -3.84 10.87
CA GLY A 129 21.16 -2.56 11.51
C GLY A 129 19.67 -2.19 11.48
N GLY A 130 18.81 -3.04 10.89
CA GLY A 130 17.38 -2.81 10.79
C GLY A 130 16.96 -1.84 9.69
N VAL A 131 17.88 -1.40 8.83
CA VAL A 131 17.53 -0.65 7.61
C VAL A 131 16.77 -1.58 6.69
N VAL A 132 15.66 -1.08 6.12
CA VAL A 132 14.82 -1.81 5.19
C VAL A 132 14.87 -1.15 3.82
N GLU A 133 15.00 -1.98 2.79
CA GLU A 133 14.93 -1.58 1.39
C GLU A 133 13.68 -2.20 0.76
N ILE A 134 12.94 -1.42 -0.03
CA ILE A 134 11.84 -1.89 -0.89
C ILE A 134 12.13 -1.35 -2.29
N GLY A 135 12.62 -2.19 -3.20
CA GLY A 135 13.11 -1.74 -4.49
C GLY A 135 14.22 -0.71 -4.33
N ALA A 136 14.01 0.50 -4.86
CA ALA A 136 14.97 1.61 -4.74
C ALA A 136 14.83 2.42 -3.44
N PHE A 137 13.80 2.18 -2.62
CA PHE A 137 13.49 2.98 -1.46
C PHE A 137 14.16 2.42 -0.20
N ILE A 138 14.96 3.25 0.47
CA ILE A 138 15.70 2.89 1.68
C ILE A 138 15.08 3.60 2.88
N PHE A 139 14.82 2.87 3.96
CA PHE A 139 14.22 3.35 5.19
C PHE A 139 15.11 3.02 6.39
N SER A 140 15.34 4.02 7.24
CA SER A 140 15.87 3.76 8.58
C SER A 140 14.84 2.96 9.40
N PRO A 141 15.25 2.28 10.50
CA PRO A 141 14.31 1.50 11.30
C PRO A 141 13.07 2.31 11.74
N GLY A 142 13.26 3.57 12.15
CA GLY A 142 12.17 4.45 12.56
C GLY A 142 11.21 4.78 11.41
N GLN A 143 11.76 5.18 10.26
CA GLN A 143 11.00 5.50 9.06
C GLN A 143 10.18 4.30 8.57
N PHE A 144 10.79 3.11 8.59
CA PHE A 144 10.08 1.90 8.19
C PHE A 144 8.93 1.56 9.15
N LEU A 145 9.15 1.70 10.46
CA LEU A 145 8.08 1.49 11.44
C LEU A 145 6.91 2.46 11.25
N ASP A 146 7.14 3.67 10.72
CA ASP A 146 6.06 4.59 10.38
C ASP A 146 5.19 4.07 9.23
N LEU A 147 5.77 3.37 8.25
CA LEU A 147 5.01 2.68 7.20
C LEU A 147 4.15 1.56 7.82
N ILE A 148 4.71 0.76 8.74
CA ILE A 148 3.97 -0.33 9.39
C ILE A 148 2.84 0.21 10.26
N ARG A 149 3.05 1.33 10.98
CA ARG A 149 1.99 2.01 11.74
C ARG A 149 0.87 2.51 10.84
N TYR A 150 1.20 3.08 9.69
CA TYR A 150 0.23 3.50 8.69
C TYR A 150 -0.61 2.31 8.20
N VAL A 151 0.02 1.20 7.82
CA VAL A 151 -0.68 -0.01 7.36
C VAL A 151 -1.54 -0.60 8.50
N ARG A 152 -1.01 -0.66 9.73
CA ARG A 152 -1.74 -1.14 10.91
C ARG A 152 -3.01 -0.34 11.17
N ARG A 153 -2.94 0.97 11.00
CA ARG A 153 -4.10 1.86 11.16
C ARG A 153 -5.16 1.65 10.07
N GLY A 154 -4.77 1.19 8.88
CA GLY A 154 -5.62 1.14 7.68
C GLY A 154 -5.51 2.40 6.85
N GLY A 155 -4.34 3.04 6.93
CA GLY A 155 -4.06 4.33 6.32
C GLY A 155 -4.79 5.49 6.99
N TYR A 156 -5.25 6.43 6.18
CA TYR A 156 -6.02 7.58 6.62
C TYR A 156 -7.43 7.52 6.00
N PRO A 157 -8.50 7.45 6.82
CA PRO A 157 -8.49 7.56 8.28
C PRO A 157 -8.16 6.24 9.00
N THR A 158 -8.83 5.11 8.73
CA THR A 158 -8.62 3.81 9.41
C THR A 158 -9.23 2.62 8.64
N TRP A 159 -9.00 1.38 9.11
CA TRP A 159 -9.81 0.20 8.76
C TRP A 159 -11.27 0.34 9.22
N GLU A 160 -12.19 -0.37 8.54
CA GLU A 160 -13.55 -0.54 9.04
C GLU A 160 -13.56 -1.21 10.43
N GLY A 161 -14.24 -0.57 11.40
CA GLY A 161 -14.30 -1.02 12.79
C GLY A 161 -12.94 -1.04 13.51
N TYR A 162 -12.00 -0.17 13.10
CA TYR A 162 -10.71 -0.02 13.76
C TYR A 162 -10.82 0.31 15.26
N GLU A 163 -11.86 1.04 15.67
CA GLU A 163 -12.15 1.35 17.07
C GLU A 163 -12.46 0.09 17.89
N ASP A 164 -12.98 -0.96 17.24
CA ASP A 164 -13.20 -2.30 17.84
C ASP A 164 -11.93 -3.18 17.75
N GLY A 165 -10.79 -2.61 17.34
CA GLY A 165 -9.52 -3.30 17.17
C GLY A 165 -9.38 -4.09 15.86
N LYS A 166 -10.32 -3.92 14.91
CA LYS A 166 -10.33 -4.68 13.65
C LYS A 166 -9.24 -4.22 12.69
N ALA A 167 -8.66 -5.19 12.01
CA ALA A 167 -7.88 -5.07 10.79
C ALA A 167 -7.77 -6.48 10.18
N PRO A 168 -7.28 -6.61 8.94
CA PRO A 168 -6.94 -7.92 8.38
C PRO A 168 -5.93 -8.67 9.27
N VAL A 169 -6.07 -10.00 9.35
CA VAL A 169 -5.19 -10.83 10.19
C VAL A 169 -3.72 -10.68 9.80
N CYS A 170 -3.42 -10.57 8.49
CA CYS A 170 -2.07 -10.33 7.99
C CYS A 170 -1.47 -9.02 8.54
N VAL A 171 -2.27 -7.97 8.68
CA VAL A 171 -1.86 -6.66 9.22
C VAL A 171 -1.64 -6.71 10.73
N ILE A 172 -2.49 -7.44 11.47
CA ILE A 172 -2.30 -7.67 12.91
C ILE A 172 -0.97 -8.41 13.15
N ASN A 173 -0.75 -9.49 12.40
CA ASN A 173 0.46 -10.30 12.50
C ASN A 173 1.71 -9.50 12.13
N LEU A 174 1.63 -8.68 11.06
CA LEU A 174 2.71 -7.77 10.68
C LEU A 174 3.05 -6.82 11.82
N ALA A 175 2.07 -6.12 12.39
CA ALA A 175 2.33 -5.18 13.48
C ALA A 175 2.98 -5.87 14.69
N ALA A 176 2.49 -7.05 15.09
CA ALA A 176 3.10 -7.84 16.17
C ALA A 176 4.54 -8.25 15.83
N ALA A 177 4.79 -8.70 14.60
CA ALA A 177 6.10 -9.14 14.14
C ALA A 177 7.16 -8.01 14.14
N TRP A 178 6.71 -6.75 14.06
CA TRP A 178 7.55 -5.55 14.15
C TRP A 178 7.50 -4.83 15.50
N GLY A 179 6.95 -5.48 16.54
CA GLY A 179 6.91 -4.93 17.90
C GLY A 179 5.96 -3.75 18.08
N LEU A 180 4.92 -3.66 17.24
CA LEU A 180 3.91 -2.59 17.24
C LEU A 180 2.54 -3.10 17.74
N ALA A 181 2.46 -4.29 18.33
CA ALA A 181 1.27 -4.72 19.06
C ALA A 181 1.06 -3.80 20.28
N GLN A 182 -0.20 -3.42 20.53
CA GLN A 182 -0.60 -2.74 21.76
C GLN A 182 -0.29 -3.61 22.99
#